data_AF-A0A535QYU4-F1
#
_entry.id   AF-A0A535QYU4-F1
#
_cell.length_a   1.000
_cell.length_b   1.000
_cell.length_c   1.000
_cell.angle_alpha   90.00
_cell.angle_beta   90.00
_cell.angle_gamma   90.00
#
_symmetry.space_group_name_H-M   'P 1'
#
loop_
_entity.id
_entity.type
_entity.pdbx_description
1 polymer ?
#
loop_
_entity_poly.entity_id
_entity_poly.type
_entity_poly.pdbx_seq_one_letter_code
_entity_poly.pdbx_strand_id
1 'polypeptide(L)'
;MEPPEEPVEPVRYVGGLADAPRPPAWPFVVLASTLVLVVAGVVLAWNPIRSIGRSAGETLAPYSLVLTAARWSSDEKIAGVPVSFSLTVDNTDQRTINGITLHVTQLDPAWKVVGATSARSAGQINGTSIFFADVIPPGGSATLSVTLLPTRAVDSEIDVTLTPASGATPARIALASGRVLTTLPLGAKVRDPTETDADARLTAIYDPQIPNGEVAVWQIHVANSGPITIDGIRLRFPDTQSAFAFRILPTQASVLPDGRTVQFQTTLPPGGQTILLVGVLPNQTGHFQIPIEVFLGNATQSISAANGGPPLSIDLTVT
;
A
#
# COMPACT_ATOMS: atom_id res chain seq x y z
N MET A 1 -60.14 103.11 -84.14
CA MET A 1 -61.08 103.55 -83.10
C MET A 1 -60.89 102.63 -81.93
N GLU A 2 -60.61 103.24 -80.77
CA GLU A 2 -60.59 102.66 -79.41
C GLU A 2 -59.73 101.41 -79.13
N PRO A 3 -58.63 101.56 -78.36
CA PRO A 3 -58.12 100.50 -77.52
C PRO A 3 -58.71 100.63 -76.10
N PRO A 4 -59.20 99.53 -75.53
CA PRO A 4 -58.89 99.22 -74.13
C PRO A 4 -58.73 97.69 -73.97
N GLU A 5 -58.22 97.09 -72.91
CA GLU A 5 -57.76 97.50 -71.59
C GLU A 5 -57.02 96.27 -71.04
N GLU A 6 -55.86 96.47 -70.41
CA GLU A 6 -55.32 95.49 -69.46
C GLU A 6 -55.99 95.69 -68.11
N PRO A 7 -56.33 94.60 -67.39
CA PRO A 7 -56.34 94.63 -65.95
C PRO A 7 -55.11 93.89 -65.39
N VAL A 8 -54.36 94.63 -64.60
CA VAL A 8 -53.28 94.20 -63.72
C VAL A 8 -53.86 93.45 -62.52
N GLU A 9 -53.47 92.17 -62.32
CA GLU A 9 -53.29 91.51 -61.00
C GLU A 9 -52.88 90.02 -61.14
N PRO A 10 -52.24 89.39 -60.13
CA PRO A 10 -50.81 89.39 -59.89
C PRO A 10 -50.12 88.04 -60.24
N VAL A 11 -48.78 88.09 -60.32
CA VAL A 11 -47.81 87.01 -60.59
C VAL A 11 -48.27 85.61 -60.16
N ARG A 12 -48.45 84.72 -61.14
CA ARG A 12 -48.69 83.27 -60.92
C ARG A 12 -47.40 82.48 -61.17
N TYR A 13 -46.86 81.98 -60.08
CA TYR A 13 -45.71 81.08 -59.98
C TYR A 13 -45.86 79.86 -60.92
N VAL A 14 -44.90 79.67 -61.84
CA VAL A 14 -44.79 78.45 -62.66
C VAL A 14 -43.88 77.48 -61.92
N GLY A 15 -44.42 76.29 -61.62
CA GLY A 15 -43.90 75.37 -60.62
C GLY A 15 -42.43 74.94 -60.77
N GLY A 16 -41.77 74.81 -59.63
CA GLY A 16 -40.50 74.11 -59.45
C GLY A 16 -40.65 73.10 -58.31
N LEU A 17 -40.33 71.84 -58.63
CA LEU A 17 -40.08 70.66 -57.78
C LEU A 17 -40.92 70.50 -56.50
N ALA A 18 -41.81 69.51 -56.52
CA ALA A 18 -42.38 68.93 -55.31
C ALA A 18 -41.30 68.24 -54.46
N ASP A 19 -41.22 68.61 -53.19
CA ASP A 19 -40.55 67.86 -52.13
C ASP A 19 -41.16 66.46 -52.02
N ALA A 20 -40.35 65.42 -52.20
CA ALA A 20 -40.74 64.04 -51.94
C ALA A 20 -40.67 63.75 -50.43
N PRO A 21 -41.66 63.04 -49.84
CA PRO A 21 -41.68 62.73 -48.41
C PRO A 21 -40.51 61.80 -48.05
N ARG A 22 -39.77 62.15 -46.99
CA ARG A 22 -38.72 61.29 -46.42
C ARG A 22 -39.34 59.98 -45.91
N PRO A 23 -38.85 58.81 -46.33
CA PRO A 23 -39.35 57.53 -45.82
C PRO A 23 -38.99 57.39 -44.32
N PRO A 24 -39.88 56.83 -43.49
CA PRO A 24 -39.68 56.78 -42.06
C PRO A 24 -38.65 55.67 -41.72
N ALA A 25 -37.55 56.04 -41.06
CA ALA A 25 -36.34 55.21 -40.83
C ALA A 25 -36.49 54.11 -39.73
N TRP A 26 -37.66 53.97 -39.12
CA TRP A 26 -37.91 53.05 -38.02
C TRP A 26 -37.78 51.54 -38.34
N PRO A 27 -38.07 51.00 -39.54
CA PRO A 27 -37.97 49.55 -39.75
C PRO A 27 -36.51 49.06 -39.75
N PHE A 28 -35.55 49.91 -40.14
CA PHE A 28 -34.12 49.55 -40.12
C PHE A 28 -33.51 49.56 -38.71
N VAL A 29 -34.00 50.44 -37.82
CA VAL A 29 -33.54 50.49 -36.42
C VAL A 29 -34.04 49.27 -35.64
N VAL A 30 -35.28 48.83 -35.89
CA VAL A 30 -35.84 47.62 -35.26
C VAL A 30 -35.13 46.36 -35.75
N LEU A 31 -34.81 46.25 -37.04
CA LEU A 31 -34.10 45.10 -37.58
C LEU A 31 -32.66 44.99 -37.06
N ALA A 32 -31.94 46.12 -36.98
CA ALA A 32 -30.58 46.15 -36.44
C ALA A 32 -30.53 45.82 -34.93
N SER A 33 -31.46 46.35 -34.14
CA SER A 33 -31.52 46.08 -32.70
C SER A 33 -31.95 44.64 -32.39
N THR A 34 -32.85 44.06 -33.19
CA THR A 34 -33.22 42.65 -33.05
C THR A 34 -32.07 41.72 -33.41
N LEU A 35 -31.29 42.03 -34.46
CA LEU A 35 -30.10 41.23 -34.81
C LEU A 35 -29.02 41.27 -33.72
N VAL A 36 -28.79 42.44 -33.11
CA VAL A 36 -27.85 42.60 -31.99
C VAL A 36 -28.31 41.82 -30.75
N LEU A 37 -29.61 41.83 -30.45
CA LEU A 37 -30.17 41.05 -29.34
C LEU A 37 -30.10 39.53 -29.59
N VAL A 38 -30.30 39.07 -30.82
CA VAL A 38 -30.15 37.66 -31.18
C VAL A 38 -28.69 37.22 -31.12
N VAL A 39 -27.75 38.03 -31.64
CA VAL A 39 -26.32 37.72 -31.55
C VAL A 39 -25.83 37.76 -30.09
N ALA A 40 -26.26 38.75 -29.30
CA ALA A 40 -25.94 38.80 -27.88
C ALA A 40 -26.54 37.62 -27.11
N GLY A 41 -27.77 37.22 -27.40
CA GLY A 41 -28.42 36.05 -26.83
C GLY A 41 -27.69 34.74 -27.18
N VAL A 42 -27.25 34.58 -28.43
CA VAL A 42 -26.45 33.42 -28.87
C VAL A 42 -25.08 33.42 -28.19
N VAL A 43 -24.38 34.54 -28.09
CA VAL A 43 -23.05 34.63 -27.43
C VAL A 43 -23.16 34.39 -25.92
N LEU A 44 -24.18 34.94 -25.26
CA LEU A 44 -24.43 34.76 -23.83
C LEU A 44 -24.91 33.34 -23.50
N ALA A 45 -25.65 32.69 -24.40
CA ALA A 45 -26.05 31.29 -24.24
C ALA A 45 -24.94 30.29 -24.61
N TRP A 46 -23.96 30.68 -25.43
CA TRP A 46 -22.86 29.78 -25.83
C TRP A 46 -21.83 29.53 -24.72
N ASN A 47 -21.57 30.54 -23.87
CA ASN A 47 -20.64 30.41 -22.74
C ASN A 47 -21.07 29.37 -21.68
N PRO A 48 -22.34 29.33 -21.21
CA PRO A 48 -22.77 28.29 -20.28
C PRO A 48 -22.84 26.90 -20.92
N ILE A 49 -23.14 26.78 -22.21
CA ILE A 49 -23.15 25.48 -22.91
C ILE A 49 -21.73 24.90 -23.03
N ARG A 50 -20.71 25.74 -23.26
CA ARG A 50 -19.30 25.31 -23.24
C ARG A 50 -18.79 24.96 -21.84
N SER A 51 -19.24 25.66 -20.80
CA SER A 51 -18.82 25.35 -19.42
C SER A 51 -19.47 24.06 -18.91
N ILE A 52 -20.75 23.84 -19.22
CA ILE A 52 -21.48 22.60 -18.87
C ILE A 52 -20.93 21.40 -19.65
N GLY A 53 -20.55 21.57 -20.93
CA GLY A 53 -19.91 20.53 -21.71
C GLY A 53 -18.51 20.14 -21.20
N ARG A 54 -17.75 21.10 -20.65
CA ARG A 54 -16.44 20.82 -20.02
C ARG A 54 -16.58 20.14 -18.66
N SER A 55 -17.49 20.61 -17.80
CA SER A 55 -17.70 20.01 -16.47
C SER A 55 -18.37 18.64 -16.53
N ALA A 56 -19.29 18.40 -17.48
CA ALA A 56 -19.89 17.08 -17.68
C ALA A 56 -18.92 16.10 -18.36
N GLY A 57 -18.05 16.59 -19.25
CA GLY A 57 -16.99 15.81 -19.89
C GLY A 57 -15.87 15.40 -18.93
N GLU A 58 -15.52 16.25 -17.96
CA GLU A 58 -14.54 15.95 -16.90
C GLU A 58 -14.95 14.76 -16.02
N THR A 59 -16.26 14.58 -15.79
CA THR A 59 -16.79 13.44 -15.02
C THR A 59 -16.91 12.13 -15.81
N LEU A 60 -16.86 12.17 -17.14
CA LEU A 60 -17.05 10.98 -17.99
C LEU A 60 -15.75 10.42 -18.57
N ALA A 61 -14.73 11.26 -18.81
CA ALA A 61 -13.45 10.82 -19.36
C ALA A 61 -12.54 10.22 -18.27
N PRO A 62 -12.13 8.93 -18.39
CA PRO A 62 -11.26 8.29 -17.40
C PRO A 62 -9.90 9.00 -17.36
N TYR A 63 -9.32 9.10 -16.17
CA TYR A 63 -7.96 9.64 -15.99
C TYR A 63 -6.92 8.73 -16.64
N SER A 64 -5.84 9.34 -17.17
CA SER A 64 -4.68 8.62 -17.69
C SER A 64 -3.56 8.54 -16.66
N LEU A 65 -3.24 7.32 -16.23
CA LEU A 65 -2.18 7.00 -15.28
C LEU A 65 -1.14 6.10 -15.94
N VAL A 66 0.10 6.22 -15.49
CA VAL A 66 1.16 5.27 -15.81
C VAL A 66 1.53 4.53 -14.54
N LEU A 67 1.63 3.20 -14.64
CA LEU A 67 2.15 2.36 -13.57
C LEU A 67 3.62 2.04 -13.86
N THR A 68 4.52 2.59 -13.06
CA THR A 68 5.97 2.40 -13.21
C THR A 68 6.53 1.27 -12.36
N ALA A 69 5.82 0.88 -11.30
CA ALA A 69 6.18 -0.30 -10.51
C ALA A 69 4.94 -0.95 -9.90
N ALA A 70 4.89 -2.28 -9.97
CA ALA A 70 4.03 -3.14 -9.17
C ALA A 70 4.88 -4.26 -8.57
N ARG A 71 5.01 -4.30 -7.24
CA ARG A 71 5.94 -5.22 -6.57
C ARG A 71 5.37 -5.76 -5.28
N TRP A 72 5.56 -7.06 -5.06
CA TRP A 72 5.40 -7.68 -3.75
C TRP A 72 6.60 -7.37 -2.86
N SER A 73 6.38 -7.27 -1.56
CA SER A 73 7.45 -7.11 -0.56
C SER A 73 8.28 -8.38 -0.37
N SER A 74 7.75 -9.52 -0.80
CA SER A 74 8.43 -10.82 -0.80
C SER A 74 7.94 -11.67 -1.97
N ASP A 75 8.88 -12.37 -2.60
CA ASP A 75 8.58 -13.38 -3.62
C ASP A 75 7.91 -14.60 -2.98
N GLU A 76 8.33 -14.96 -1.76
CA GLU A 76 7.71 -16.00 -0.95
C GLU A 76 6.58 -15.44 -0.09
N LYS A 77 5.37 -15.98 -0.27
CA LYS A 77 4.19 -15.63 0.53
C LYS A 77 3.81 -16.85 1.35
N ILE A 78 3.74 -16.65 2.66
CA ILE A 78 3.53 -17.72 3.63
C ILE A 78 2.22 -17.45 4.34
N ALA A 79 1.38 -18.48 4.47
CA ALA A 79 0.13 -18.37 5.22
C ALA A 79 0.41 -17.92 6.67
N GLY A 80 -0.36 -16.95 7.17
CA GLY A 80 -0.19 -16.34 8.48
C GLY A 80 0.82 -15.19 8.52
N VAL A 81 1.57 -14.94 7.45
CA VAL A 81 2.59 -13.88 7.39
C VAL A 81 2.10 -12.70 6.55
N PRO A 82 2.01 -11.48 7.11
CA PRO A 82 1.64 -10.30 6.34
C PRO A 82 2.61 -10.04 5.19
N VAL A 83 2.08 -9.78 4.00
CA VAL A 83 2.84 -9.40 2.81
C VAL A 83 2.24 -8.13 2.22
N SER A 84 3.07 -7.22 1.72
CA SER A 84 2.59 -6.01 1.07
C SER A 84 2.79 -6.07 -0.44
N PHE A 85 1.86 -5.52 -1.20
CA PHE A 85 2.13 -5.11 -2.58
C PHE A 85 2.14 -3.60 -2.68
N SER A 86 2.99 -3.07 -3.54
CA SER A 86 3.16 -1.64 -3.77
C SER A 86 2.94 -1.31 -5.24
N LEU A 87 2.27 -0.19 -5.49
CA LEU A 87 1.98 0.37 -6.81
C LEU A 87 2.50 1.79 -6.86
N THR A 88 3.41 2.09 -7.79
CA THR A 88 3.84 3.47 -8.07
C THR A 88 3.12 3.98 -9.30
N VAL A 89 2.33 5.03 -9.09
CA VAL A 89 1.39 5.59 -10.04
C VAL A 89 1.83 7.01 -10.38
N ASP A 90 2.04 7.26 -11.66
CA ASP A 90 2.37 8.57 -12.21
C ASP A 90 1.15 9.17 -12.90
N ASN A 91 0.85 10.44 -12.58
CA ASN A 91 -0.24 11.16 -13.19
C ASN A 91 0.21 11.76 -14.54
N THR A 92 -0.27 11.18 -15.63
CA THR A 92 -0.02 11.69 -16.99
C THR A 92 -1.18 12.51 -17.54
N ASP A 93 -2.26 12.62 -16.76
CA ASP A 93 -3.39 13.49 -17.08
C ASP A 93 -3.02 14.95 -16.84
N GLN A 94 -3.68 15.87 -17.56
CA GLN A 94 -3.50 17.30 -17.36
C GLN A 94 -4.20 17.80 -16.08
N ARG A 95 -5.08 16.99 -15.49
CA ARG A 95 -5.82 17.29 -14.26
C ARG A 95 -5.09 16.80 -13.03
N THR A 96 -5.25 17.53 -11.92
CA THR A 96 -4.79 17.07 -10.61
C THR A 96 -5.73 15.99 -10.07
N ILE A 97 -5.16 14.93 -9.50
CA ILE A 97 -5.94 13.87 -8.85
C ILE A 97 -6.01 14.17 -7.36
N ASN A 98 -7.22 14.26 -6.81
CA ASN A 98 -7.47 14.56 -5.40
C ASN A 98 -7.94 13.31 -4.67
N GLY A 99 -7.03 12.37 -4.44
CA GLY A 99 -7.30 11.07 -3.85
C GLY A 99 -7.60 9.97 -4.88
N ILE A 100 -7.26 8.74 -4.50
CA ILE A 100 -7.38 7.55 -5.33
C ILE A 100 -7.94 6.41 -4.49
N THR A 101 -8.99 5.76 -5.00
CA THR A 101 -9.51 4.52 -4.45
C THR A 101 -8.93 3.34 -5.21
N LEU A 102 -8.31 2.43 -4.47
CA LEU A 102 -7.88 1.11 -4.94
C LEU A 102 -9.00 0.12 -4.66
N HIS A 103 -9.52 -0.53 -5.69
CA HIS A 103 -10.45 -1.63 -5.56
C HIS A 103 -9.70 -2.94 -5.77
N VAL A 104 -9.77 -3.82 -4.78
CA VAL A 104 -9.23 -5.18 -4.84
C VAL A 104 -10.40 -6.12 -5.13
N THR A 105 -10.35 -6.81 -6.26
CA THR A 105 -11.37 -7.77 -6.70
C THR A 105 -10.76 -9.14 -6.92
N GLN A 106 -11.59 -10.18 -7.00
CA GLN A 106 -11.14 -11.58 -7.05
C GLN A 106 -10.24 -12.03 -5.88
N LEU A 107 -10.26 -11.28 -4.77
CA LEU A 107 -9.52 -11.62 -3.58
C LEU A 107 -10.13 -12.88 -2.94
N ASP A 108 -9.39 -13.99 -2.90
CA ASP A 108 -9.85 -15.21 -2.23
C ASP A 108 -10.19 -14.90 -0.76
N PRO A 109 -11.25 -15.49 -0.17
CA PRO A 109 -11.60 -15.31 1.23
C PRO A 109 -10.49 -15.65 2.24
N ALA A 110 -9.47 -16.39 1.81
CA ALA A 110 -8.24 -16.62 2.55
C ALA A 110 -7.40 -15.35 2.77
N TRP A 111 -7.64 -14.26 2.06
CA TRP A 111 -6.88 -13.04 2.19
C TRP A 111 -7.64 -11.99 2.98
N LYS A 112 -6.92 -11.28 3.85
CA LYS A 112 -7.45 -10.13 4.59
C LYS A 112 -6.60 -8.90 4.30
N VAL A 113 -7.25 -7.78 4.00
CA VAL A 113 -6.57 -6.49 3.98
C VAL A 113 -6.36 -6.06 5.43
N VAL A 114 -5.10 -5.92 5.84
CA VAL A 114 -4.72 -5.59 7.24
C VAL A 114 -4.04 -4.24 7.38
N GLY A 115 -3.60 -3.65 6.27
CA GLY A 115 -2.98 -2.33 6.27
C GLY A 115 -2.98 -1.70 4.89
N ALA A 116 -2.96 -0.37 4.85
CA ALA A 116 -2.80 0.40 3.63
C ALA A 116 -2.14 1.73 3.96
N THR A 117 -1.09 2.09 3.23
CA THR A 117 -0.34 3.32 3.44
C THR A 117 0.16 3.87 2.11
N SER A 118 0.32 5.18 2.04
CA SER A 118 1.12 5.85 1.01
C SER A 118 2.28 6.58 1.69
N ALA A 119 3.13 7.23 0.89
CA ALA A 119 4.21 8.06 1.42
C ALA A 119 3.70 9.23 2.28
N ARG A 120 2.43 9.65 2.12
CA ARG A 120 1.89 10.87 2.75
C ARG A 120 0.69 10.63 3.65
N SER A 121 0.00 9.51 3.52
CA SER A 121 -1.22 9.25 4.29
C SER A 121 -1.44 7.77 4.58
N ALA A 122 -2.19 7.48 5.65
CA ALA A 122 -2.74 6.15 5.87
C ALA A 122 -3.98 5.97 4.97
N GLY A 123 -4.08 4.81 4.32
CA GLY A 123 -5.24 4.46 3.52
C GLY A 123 -6.45 4.12 4.39
N GLN A 124 -7.63 4.56 3.99
CA GLN A 124 -8.90 4.19 4.64
C GLN A 124 -9.42 2.90 4.01
N ILE A 125 -9.43 1.82 4.78
CA ILE A 125 -9.84 0.49 4.32
C ILE A 125 -11.34 0.31 4.59
N ASN A 126 -12.11 0.00 3.53
CA ASN A 126 -13.51 -0.39 3.61
C ASN A 126 -13.73 -1.67 2.79
N GLY A 127 -13.64 -2.82 3.48
CA GLY A 127 -13.67 -4.14 2.83
C GLY A 127 -12.48 -4.28 1.87
N THR A 128 -12.78 -4.45 0.57
CA THR A 128 -11.77 -4.55 -0.48
C THR A 128 -11.53 -3.24 -1.24
N SER A 129 -12.17 -2.14 -0.83
CA SER A 129 -11.93 -0.81 -1.37
C SER A 129 -11.09 0.01 -0.39
N ILE A 130 -10.03 0.63 -0.87
CA ILE A 130 -9.04 1.33 -0.05
C ILE A 130 -8.85 2.72 -0.60
N PHE A 131 -9.19 3.75 0.16
CA PHE A 131 -9.06 5.14 -0.25
C PHE A 131 -7.76 5.76 0.27
N PHE A 132 -6.98 6.35 -0.64
CA PHE A 132 -5.79 7.14 -0.34
C PHE A 132 -6.07 8.61 -0.61
N ALA A 133 -5.79 9.49 0.35
CA ALA A 133 -6.06 10.92 0.25
C ALA A 133 -4.98 11.70 -0.54
N ASP A 134 -4.07 10.98 -1.20
CA ASP A 134 -2.94 11.56 -1.94
C ASP A 134 -3.41 12.51 -3.06
N VAL A 135 -2.83 13.72 -3.05
CA VAL A 135 -3.00 14.69 -4.14
C VAL A 135 -1.84 14.55 -5.11
N ILE A 136 -2.13 14.12 -6.34
CA ILE A 136 -1.13 13.89 -7.39
C ILE A 136 -1.30 14.95 -8.49
N PRO A 137 -0.43 15.98 -8.54
CA PRO A 137 -0.49 16.98 -9.60
C PRO A 137 -0.12 16.38 -10.97
N PRO A 138 -0.42 17.05 -12.08
CA PRO A 138 0.04 16.64 -13.41
C PRO A 138 1.56 16.45 -13.44
N GLY A 139 2.02 15.29 -13.93
CA GLY A 139 3.44 14.90 -13.92
C GLY A 139 3.98 14.46 -12.55
N GLY A 140 3.16 14.45 -11.50
CA GLY A 140 3.51 13.96 -10.18
C GLY A 140 3.31 12.45 -10.04
N SER A 141 3.78 11.91 -8.91
CA SER A 141 3.69 10.47 -8.60
C SER A 141 3.26 10.20 -7.16
N ALA A 142 2.69 9.01 -6.93
CA ALA A 142 2.45 8.47 -5.60
C ALA A 142 2.71 6.96 -5.57
N THR A 143 3.23 6.48 -4.44
CA THR A 143 3.36 5.04 -4.17
C THR A 143 2.32 4.63 -3.15
N LEU A 144 1.44 3.72 -3.56
CA LEU A 144 0.39 3.13 -2.74
C LEU A 144 0.85 1.74 -2.29
N SER A 145 0.77 1.46 -1.00
CA SER A 145 1.15 0.17 -0.42
C SER A 145 -0.04 -0.43 0.31
N VAL A 146 -0.31 -1.70 0.06
CA VAL A 146 -1.39 -2.45 0.71
C VAL A 146 -0.81 -3.71 1.31
N THR A 147 -1.02 -3.88 2.61
CA THR A 147 -0.63 -5.06 3.37
C THR A 147 -1.79 -6.03 3.45
N LEU A 148 -1.55 -7.25 2.97
CA LEU A 148 -2.47 -8.36 2.97
C LEU A 148 -1.96 -9.47 3.90
N LEU A 149 -2.87 -10.16 4.56
CA LEU A 149 -2.59 -11.34 5.36
C LEU A 149 -3.31 -12.54 4.73
N PRO A 150 -2.58 -13.49 4.11
CA PRO A 150 -3.17 -14.77 3.72
C PRO A 150 -3.32 -15.66 4.96
N THR A 151 -4.46 -16.33 5.12
CA THR A 151 -4.75 -17.18 6.30
C THR A 151 -4.57 -18.67 6.03
N ARG A 152 -4.36 -19.06 4.77
CA ARG A 152 -4.08 -20.44 4.33
C ARG A 152 -3.30 -20.44 3.02
N ALA A 153 -2.65 -21.56 2.68
CA ALA A 153 -2.08 -21.76 1.36
C ALA A 153 -3.15 -21.69 0.27
N VAL A 154 -2.89 -20.90 -0.77
CA VAL A 154 -3.78 -20.70 -1.92
C VAL A 154 -3.00 -20.05 -3.05
N ASP A 155 -3.27 -20.50 -4.28
CA ASP A 155 -2.88 -19.79 -5.50
C ASP A 155 -4.04 -18.88 -5.89
N SER A 156 -3.77 -17.58 -6.01
CA SER A 156 -4.80 -16.56 -6.27
C SER A 156 -4.31 -15.55 -7.31
N GLU A 157 -5.25 -15.05 -8.10
CA GLU A 157 -5.05 -13.88 -8.96
C GLU A 157 -5.90 -12.75 -8.36
N ILE A 158 -5.23 -11.67 -7.97
CA ILE A 158 -5.86 -10.52 -7.33
C ILE A 158 -5.97 -9.42 -8.36
N ASP A 159 -7.19 -9.02 -8.68
CA ASP A 159 -7.44 -7.92 -9.59
C ASP A 159 -7.43 -6.58 -8.86
N VAL A 160 -6.72 -5.62 -9.43
CA VAL A 160 -6.59 -4.29 -8.85
C VAL A 160 -7.03 -3.22 -9.83
N THR A 161 -7.97 -2.38 -9.41
CA THR A 161 -8.51 -1.27 -10.20
C THR A 161 -8.33 0.05 -9.43
N LEU A 162 -7.89 1.10 -10.13
CA LEU A 162 -7.73 2.44 -9.57
C LEU A 162 -8.86 3.35 -10.03
N THR A 163 -9.51 4.03 -9.10
CA THR A 163 -10.57 5.01 -9.37
C THR A 163 -10.24 6.33 -8.66
N PRO A 164 -10.03 7.43 -9.38
CA PRO A 164 -9.84 8.75 -8.77
C PRO A 164 -11.08 9.16 -7.95
N ALA A 165 -10.89 9.86 -6.83
CA ALA A 165 -11.99 10.18 -5.90
C ALA A 165 -13.16 10.94 -6.53
N SER A 166 -12.88 11.78 -7.53
CA SER A 166 -13.87 12.60 -8.23
C SER A 166 -14.52 11.89 -9.43
N GLY A 167 -14.19 10.63 -9.69
CA GLY A 167 -14.65 9.88 -10.87
C GLY A 167 -15.38 8.60 -10.49
N ALA A 168 -16.40 8.23 -11.28
CA ALA A 168 -17.03 6.91 -11.20
C ALA A 168 -16.38 5.90 -12.16
N THR A 169 -15.48 6.37 -13.04
CA THR A 169 -14.82 5.57 -14.06
C THR A 169 -13.42 5.16 -13.62
N PRO A 170 -13.05 3.87 -13.76
CA PRO A 170 -11.68 3.42 -13.56
C PRO A 170 -10.69 4.22 -14.40
N ALA A 171 -9.54 4.51 -13.83
CA ALA A 171 -8.43 5.11 -14.55
C ALA A 171 -7.89 4.13 -15.60
N ARG A 172 -7.38 4.68 -16.70
CA ARG A 172 -6.58 3.92 -17.67
C ARG A 172 -5.14 3.90 -17.18
N ILE A 173 -4.62 2.70 -16.97
CA ILE A 173 -3.29 2.43 -16.46
C ILE A 173 -2.43 1.93 -17.62
N ALA A 174 -1.51 2.76 -18.09
CA ALA A 174 -0.47 2.34 -19.01
C ALA A 174 0.66 1.64 -18.24
N LEU A 175 1.01 0.43 -18.64
CA LEU A 175 2.16 -0.32 -18.13
C LEU A 175 3.44 0.11 -18.86
N ALA A 176 4.60 -0.15 -18.26
CA ALA A 176 5.90 0.05 -18.91
C ALA A 176 6.05 -0.68 -20.26
N SER A 177 5.29 -1.75 -20.48
CA SER A 177 5.22 -2.48 -21.76
C SER A 177 4.43 -1.77 -22.87
N GLY A 178 3.80 -0.62 -22.57
CA GLY A 178 2.92 0.11 -23.48
C GLY A 178 1.47 -0.41 -23.52
N ARG A 179 1.16 -1.51 -22.83
CA ARG A 179 -0.21 -2.02 -22.69
C ARG A 179 -1.02 -1.10 -21.77
N VAL A 180 -2.25 -0.78 -22.15
CA VAL A 180 -3.18 0.01 -21.34
C VAL A 180 -4.26 -0.90 -20.76
N LEU A 181 -4.47 -0.84 -19.46
CA LEU A 181 -5.41 -1.66 -18.69
C LEU A 181 -6.26 -0.78 -17.78
N THR A 182 -7.45 -1.25 -17.42
CA THR A 182 -8.26 -0.68 -16.32
C THR A 182 -8.18 -1.52 -15.05
N THR A 183 -7.73 -2.78 -15.20
CA THR A 183 -7.58 -3.75 -14.11
C THR A 183 -6.22 -4.42 -14.27
N LEU A 184 -5.45 -4.43 -13.19
CA LEU A 184 -4.14 -5.05 -13.09
C LEU A 184 -4.28 -6.38 -12.35
N PRO A 185 -4.07 -7.53 -13.02
CA PRO A 185 -4.02 -8.82 -12.34
C PRO A 185 -2.66 -8.97 -11.63
N LEU A 186 -2.70 -9.35 -10.36
CA LEU A 186 -1.54 -9.65 -9.52
C LEU A 186 -1.59 -11.12 -9.08
N GLY A 187 -0.72 -11.93 -9.64
CA GLY A 187 -0.56 -13.32 -9.20
C GLY A 187 0.06 -13.39 -7.81
N ALA A 188 -0.54 -14.19 -6.94
CA ALA A 188 -0.04 -14.48 -5.60
C ALA A 188 -0.16 -15.99 -5.32
N LYS A 189 0.99 -16.64 -5.20
CA LYS A 189 1.09 -18.03 -4.75
C LYS A 189 1.48 -18.05 -3.28
N VAL A 190 0.64 -18.64 -2.45
CA VAL A 190 0.86 -18.76 -1.01
C VAL A 190 1.08 -20.21 -0.64
N ARG A 191 2.18 -20.50 0.04
CA ARG A 191 2.47 -21.81 0.61
C ARG A 191 2.16 -21.86 2.10
N ASP A 192 2.01 -23.06 2.63
CA ASP A 192 1.98 -23.28 4.07
C ASP A 192 3.36 -23.01 4.68
N PRO A 193 3.41 -22.60 5.96
CA PRO A 193 4.66 -22.46 6.68
C PRO A 193 5.33 -23.82 6.87
N THR A 194 6.66 -23.84 6.76
CA THR A 194 7.50 -25.01 7.00
C THR A 194 8.41 -24.78 8.20
N GLU A 195 8.99 -25.86 8.75
CA GLU A 195 9.91 -25.76 9.90
C GLU A 195 11.10 -24.83 9.65
N THR A 196 11.55 -24.74 8.39
CA THR A 196 12.66 -23.87 7.94
C THR A 196 12.33 -22.39 7.97
N ASP A 197 11.05 -22.00 8.07
CA ASP A 197 10.65 -20.60 8.20
C ASP A 197 10.82 -20.08 9.64
N ALA A 198 10.96 -20.97 10.61
CA ALA A 198 11.27 -20.58 11.98
C ALA A 198 12.76 -20.21 12.07
N ASP A 199 13.03 -19.01 12.53
CA ASP A 199 14.40 -18.53 12.74
C ASP A 199 14.50 -17.71 14.02
N ALA A 200 15.65 -17.79 14.69
CA ALA A 200 15.88 -17.07 15.92
C ALA A 200 17.32 -16.61 16.06
N ARG A 201 17.47 -15.36 16.51
CA ARG A 201 18.73 -14.84 17.01
C ARG A 201 18.89 -15.20 18.47
N LEU A 202 20.05 -15.76 18.81
CA LEU A 202 20.36 -16.22 20.15
C LEU A 202 21.53 -15.47 20.77
N THR A 203 21.51 -15.31 22.09
CA THR A 203 22.65 -14.82 22.87
C THR A 203 22.62 -15.45 24.25
N ALA A 204 23.75 -16.00 24.71
CA ALA A 204 23.86 -16.58 26.04
C ALA A 204 24.59 -15.62 26.98
N ILE A 205 24.09 -15.47 28.21
CA ILE A 205 24.71 -14.79 29.33
C ILE A 205 24.91 -15.82 30.43
N TYR A 206 26.16 -16.01 30.83
CA TYR A 206 26.56 -16.99 31.83
C TYR A 206 27.82 -16.51 32.56
N ASP A 207 28.07 -17.07 33.74
CA ASP A 207 29.34 -16.87 34.44
C ASP A 207 30.40 -17.83 33.86
N PRO A 208 31.53 -17.33 33.33
CA PRO A 208 32.61 -18.18 32.84
C PRO A 208 33.37 -18.89 33.97
N GLN A 209 33.15 -18.56 35.24
CA GLN A 209 33.78 -19.21 36.39
C GLN A 209 32.70 -19.67 37.37
N ILE A 210 32.52 -20.98 37.53
CA ILE A 210 31.48 -21.52 38.40
C ILE A 210 32.07 -22.49 39.45
N PRO A 211 31.66 -22.41 40.72
CA PRO A 211 32.10 -23.37 41.73
C PRO A 211 31.52 -24.76 41.47
N ASN A 212 32.33 -25.80 41.65
CA ASN A 212 31.85 -27.17 41.61
C ASN A 212 30.81 -27.43 42.72
N GLY A 213 29.71 -28.10 42.39
CA GLY A 213 28.65 -28.39 43.36
C GLY A 213 27.71 -27.21 43.68
N GLU A 214 27.88 -26.05 43.05
CA GLU A 214 26.92 -24.93 43.14
C GLU A 214 26.07 -24.79 41.88
N VAL A 215 24.79 -24.43 42.04
CA VAL A 215 23.90 -24.26 40.90
C VAL A 215 24.25 -22.95 40.18
N ALA A 216 24.67 -23.06 38.93
CA ALA A 216 24.80 -21.92 38.03
C ALA A 216 23.56 -21.78 37.15
N VAL A 217 23.23 -20.54 36.77
CA VAL A 217 22.10 -20.24 35.88
C VAL A 217 22.63 -19.62 34.60
N TRP A 218 22.35 -20.25 33.47
CA TRP A 218 22.60 -19.69 32.15
C TRP A 218 21.33 -19.02 31.63
N GLN A 219 21.45 -17.78 31.17
CA GLN A 219 20.36 -17.02 30.57
C GLN A 219 20.54 -17.02 29.07
N ILE A 220 19.60 -17.62 28.34
CA ILE A 220 19.63 -17.70 26.88
C ILE A 220 18.54 -16.76 26.35
N HIS A 221 18.97 -15.64 25.81
CA HIS A 221 18.11 -14.69 25.13
C HIS A 221 17.77 -15.21 23.74
N VAL A 222 16.48 -15.25 23.43
CA VAL A 222 15.96 -15.68 22.14
C VAL A 222 15.11 -14.58 21.56
N ALA A 223 15.41 -14.18 20.33
CA ALA A 223 14.59 -13.26 19.54
C ALA A 223 14.16 -13.95 18.26
N ASN A 224 12.85 -14.04 18.00
CA ASN A 224 12.33 -14.61 16.76
C ASN A 224 12.65 -13.66 15.60
N SER A 225 13.59 -14.05 14.75
CA SER A 225 13.98 -13.35 13.53
C SER A 225 13.23 -13.86 12.30
N GLY A 226 12.55 -15.00 12.42
CA GLY A 226 11.78 -15.61 11.36
C GLY A 226 10.41 -14.95 11.12
N PRO A 227 9.81 -15.19 9.94
CA PRO A 227 8.49 -14.68 9.61
C PRO A 227 7.32 -15.37 10.34
N ILE A 228 7.53 -16.55 10.93
CA ILE A 228 6.47 -17.35 11.58
C ILE A 228 6.61 -17.36 13.11
N THR A 229 5.51 -17.62 13.81
CA THR A 229 5.52 -17.85 15.27
C THR A 229 6.28 -19.14 15.61
N ILE A 230 7.09 -19.09 16.66
CA ILE A 230 7.79 -20.25 17.21
C ILE A 230 6.99 -20.80 18.40
N ASP A 231 6.56 -22.05 18.32
CA ASP A 231 5.79 -22.73 19.38
C ASP A 231 6.64 -23.80 20.08
N GLY A 232 7.41 -23.36 21.05
CA GLY A 232 8.32 -24.18 21.85
C GLY A 232 9.77 -24.03 21.43
N ILE A 233 10.69 -24.22 22.37
CA ILE A 233 12.13 -24.20 22.12
C ILE A 233 12.76 -25.40 22.83
N ARG A 234 13.60 -26.15 22.14
CA ARG A 234 14.39 -27.24 22.74
C ARG A 234 15.87 -26.92 22.61
N LEU A 235 16.58 -27.05 23.73
CA LEU A 235 18.03 -26.89 23.81
C LEU A 235 18.65 -28.27 24.08
N ARG A 236 19.47 -28.78 23.15
CA ARG A 236 20.16 -30.06 23.30
C ARG A 236 21.64 -29.82 23.61
N PHE A 237 22.13 -30.51 24.63
CA PHE A 237 23.51 -30.43 25.12
C PHE A 237 24.18 -31.79 24.90
N PRO A 238 24.84 -32.02 23.75
CA PRO A 238 25.32 -33.34 23.36
C PRO A 238 26.41 -33.90 24.29
N ASP A 239 27.23 -33.04 24.88
CA ASP A 239 28.50 -33.43 25.55
C ASP A 239 28.55 -33.14 27.06
N THR A 240 27.42 -32.91 27.75
CA THR A 240 27.42 -32.41 29.14
C THR A 240 27.11 -33.45 30.23
N GLN A 241 26.66 -34.67 29.89
CA GLN A 241 25.98 -35.56 30.84
C GLN A 241 26.83 -36.05 32.03
N SER A 242 28.13 -36.20 31.88
CA SER A 242 29.01 -36.64 32.98
C SER A 242 29.43 -35.49 33.89
N ALA A 243 29.51 -34.28 33.34
CA ALA A 243 30.07 -33.11 34.02
C ALA A 243 28.99 -32.21 34.63
N PHE A 244 27.76 -32.22 34.10
CA PHE A 244 26.68 -31.33 34.53
C PHE A 244 25.36 -32.08 34.72
N ALA A 245 24.61 -31.72 35.76
CA ALA A 245 23.24 -32.12 35.95
C ALA A 245 22.30 -30.92 35.79
N PHE A 246 21.25 -31.06 34.98
CA PHE A 246 20.22 -30.02 34.90
C PHE A 246 19.44 -29.93 36.20
N ARG A 247 19.17 -28.69 36.62
CA ARG A 247 18.35 -28.37 37.78
C ARG A 247 17.10 -27.66 37.31
N ILE A 248 15.96 -28.16 37.79
CA ILE A 248 14.65 -27.59 37.49
C ILE A 248 14.57 -26.27 38.26
N LEU A 249 14.85 -25.17 37.58
CA LEU A 249 14.42 -23.85 38.03
C LEU A 249 12.88 -23.83 37.97
N PRO A 250 12.18 -23.12 38.86
CA PRO A 250 10.71 -23.08 38.93
C PRO A 250 10.01 -22.39 37.72
N THR A 251 10.61 -22.44 36.54
CA THR A 251 10.12 -21.88 35.28
C THR A 251 9.69 -22.99 34.30
N GLN A 252 8.98 -22.60 33.23
CA GLN A 252 8.24 -23.38 32.22
C GLN A 252 9.05 -24.38 31.37
N ALA A 253 10.07 -25.01 31.95
CA ALA A 253 11.00 -25.91 31.29
C ALA A 253 10.92 -27.34 31.84
N SER A 254 11.07 -28.34 30.97
CA SER A 254 11.19 -29.74 31.34
C SER A 254 12.46 -30.34 30.74
N VAL A 255 13.13 -31.19 31.51
CA VAL A 255 14.22 -32.02 30.97
C VAL A 255 13.59 -33.25 30.33
N LEU A 256 13.91 -33.51 29.07
CA LEU A 256 13.41 -34.68 28.35
C LEU A 256 14.03 -35.98 28.87
N PRO A 257 13.42 -37.16 28.59
CA PRO A 257 13.92 -38.45 29.05
C PRO A 257 15.34 -38.80 28.58
N ASP A 258 15.83 -38.13 27.53
CA ASP A 258 17.22 -38.30 27.07
C ASP A 258 18.25 -37.73 28.06
N GLY A 259 17.82 -36.91 29.02
CA GLY A 259 18.68 -36.24 29.99
C GLY A 259 19.68 -35.26 29.36
N ARG A 260 19.49 -34.88 28.09
CA ARG A 260 20.36 -33.96 27.32
C ARG A 260 19.60 -32.78 26.76
N THR A 261 18.27 -32.86 26.72
CA THR A 261 17.44 -31.85 26.10
C THR A 261 16.58 -31.16 27.15
N VAL A 262 16.60 -29.83 27.14
CA VAL A 262 15.71 -28.98 27.94
C VAL A 262 14.67 -28.38 27.01
N GLN A 263 13.40 -28.64 27.26
CA GLN A 263 12.26 -28.14 26.49
C GLN A 263 11.56 -27.01 27.22
N PHE A 264 11.31 -25.92 26.52
CA PHE A 264 10.57 -24.75 26.98
C PHE A 264 9.25 -24.64 26.20
N GLN A 265 8.13 -24.60 26.92
CA GLN A 265 6.80 -24.40 26.31
C GLN A 265 6.55 -22.88 26.19
N THR A 266 7.19 -22.24 25.22
CA THR A 266 7.07 -20.80 24.96
C THR A 266 6.52 -20.55 23.56
N THR A 267 5.59 -19.61 23.43
CA THR A 267 5.14 -19.12 22.12
C THR A 267 5.79 -17.76 21.86
N LEU A 268 6.52 -17.65 20.75
CA LEU A 268 7.28 -16.46 20.38
C LEU A 268 6.83 -15.94 19.01
N PRO A 269 6.00 -14.88 18.93
CA PRO A 269 5.57 -14.32 17.65
C PRO A 269 6.76 -13.70 16.89
N PRO A 270 6.63 -13.45 15.57
CA PRO A 270 7.66 -12.75 14.79
C PRO A 270 8.09 -11.43 15.44
N GLY A 271 9.41 -11.21 15.59
CA GLY A 271 9.97 -10.06 16.30
C GLY A 271 9.87 -10.11 17.83
N GLY A 272 9.19 -11.11 18.39
CA GLY A 272 9.09 -11.34 19.82
C GLY A 272 10.42 -11.76 20.44
N GLN A 273 10.56 -11.52 21.75
CA GLN A 273 11.77 -11.86 22.52
C GLN A 273 11.42 -12.54 23.84
N THR A 274 12.28 -13.45 24.29
CA THR A 274 12.16 -14.13 25.58
C THR A 274 13.53 -14.49 26.15
N ILE A 275 13.56 -14.86 27.43
CA ILE A 275 14.75 -15.32 28.13
C ILE A 275 14.47 -16.72 28.68
N LEU A 276 15.31 -17.67 28.28
CA LEU A 276 15.28 -19.05 28.77
C LEU A 276 16.31 -19.19 29.88
N LEU A 277 15.89 -19.71 31.03
CA LEU A 277 16.77 -19.94 32.18
C LEU A 277 17.10 -21.43 32.28
N VAL A 278 18.38 -21.76 32.20
CA VAL A 278 18.89 -23.13 32.34
C VAL A 278 19.68 -23.22 33.63
N GLY A 279 19.16 -23.95 34.60
CA GLY A 279 19.88 -24.27 35.84
C GLY A 279 20.77 -25.48 35.63
N VAL A 280 22.04 -25.36 35.95
CA VAL A 280 23.03 -26.45 35.85
C VAL A 280 23.77 -26.62 37.17
N LEU A 281 24.08 -27.86 37.51
CA LEU A 281 24.95 -28.21 38.63
C LEU A 281 26.18 -28.93 38.07
N PRO A 282 27.38 -28.31 38.09
CA PRO A 282 28.62 -29.00 37.77
C PRO A 282 28.95 -30.05 38.84
N ASN A 283 29.46 -31.19 38.38
CA ASN A 283 29.93 -32.30 39.22
C ASN A 283 31.43 -32.61 38.98
N GLN A 284 32.06 -31.91 38.04
CA GLN A 284 33.46 -32.10 37.65
C GLN A 284 34.13 -30.74 37.49
N THR A 285 35.32 -30.60 38.06
CA THR A 285 36.19 -29.43 37.86
C THR A 285 36.88 -29.51 36.51
N GLY A 286 37.17 -28.37 35.89
CA GLY A 286 37.89 -28.31 34.63
C GLY A 286 37.39 -27.22 33.70
N HIS A 287 37.99 -27.16 32.51
CA HIS A 287 37.57 -26.25 31.44
C HIS A 287 36.61 -26.97 30.50
N PHE A 288 35.49 -26.33 30.16
CA PHE A 288 34.44 -26.92 29.33
C PHE A 288 34.03 -25.96 28.22
N GLN A 289 34.02 -26.48 26.99
CA GLN A 289 33.37 -25.84 25.86
C GLN A 289 32.13 -26.66 25.50
N ILE A 290 30.96 -26.08 25.74
CA ILE A 290 29.66 -26.75 25.67
C ILE A 290 28.93 -26.24 24.42
N PRO A 291 28.87 -27.02 23.32
CA PRO A 291 28.00 -26.68 22.21
C PRO A 291 26.53 -26.85 22.61
N ILE A 292 25.68 -25.94 22.16
CA ILE A 292 24.24 -26.01 22.39
C ILE A 292 23.55 -25.99 21.04
N GLU A 293 22.84 -27.07 20.75
CA GLU A 293 21.97 -27.14 19.59
C GLU A 293 20.58 -26.62 19.98
N VAL A 294 19.98 -25.83 19.09
CA VAL A 294 18.67 -25.20 19.35
C VAL A 294 17.68 -25.62 18.28
N PHE A 295 16.54 -26.14 18.71
CA PHE A 295 15.44 -26.55 17.86
C PHE A 295 14.24 -25.66 18.14
N LEU A 296 13.66 -25.10 17.09
CA LEU A 296 12.52 -24.18 17.17
C LEU A 296 11.23 -24.94 16.84
N GLY A 297 10.28 -24.91 17.76
CA GLY A 297 9.05 -25.69 17.71
C GLY A 297 9.30 -27.18 17.49
N ASN A 298 8.62 -27.73 16.49
CA ASN A 298 8.68 -29.15 16.14
C ASN A 298 9.86 -29.49 15.22
N ALA A 299 10.74 -28.53 14.91
CA ALA A 299 11.85 -28.73 14.00
C ALA A 299 12.66 -30.00 14.31
N THR A 300 12.89 -30.82 13.28
CA THR A 300 13.73 -32.02 13.40
C THR A 300 15.23 -31.72 13.30
N GLN A 301 15.57 -30.57 12.72
CA GLN A 301 16.94 -30.07 12.58
C GLN A 301 17.17 -28.89 13.52
N SER A 302 18.37 -28.80 14.08
CA SER A 302 18.77 -27.65 14.87
C SER A 302 19.10 -26.47 13.95
N ILE A 303 18.84 -25.26 14.42
CA ILE A 303 19.32 -24.06 13.72
C ILE A 303 20.84 -24.08 13.68
N SER A 304 21.42 -23.55 12.60
CA SER A 304 22.86 -23.50 12.41
C SER A 304 23.33 -22.04 12.44
N ALA A 305 24.49 -21.80 13.05
CA ALA A 305 25.15 -20.51 12.89
C ALA A 305 25.57 -20.30 11.42
N ALA A 306 25.84 -19.06 11.04
CA ALA A 306 26.27 -18.71 9.68
C ALA A 306 27.55 -19.43 9.22
N ASN A 307 28.37 -19.90 10.16
CA ASN A 307 29.58 -20.70 9.90
C ASN A 307 29.32 -22.21 9.84
N GLY A 308 28.05 -22.67 9.86
CA GLY A 308 27.66 -24.08 9.87
C GLY A 308 27.88 -24.79 11.21
N GLY A 309 28.32 -24.07 12.25
CA GLY A 309 28.50 -24.61 13.59
C GLY A 309 27.23 -24.53 14.46
N PRO A 310 27.31 -25.00 15.72
CA PRO A 310 26.21 -24.84 16.66
C PRO A 310 25.91 -23.34 16.86
N PRO A 311 24.63 -22.98 17.04
CA PRO A 311 24.20 -21.60 17.11
C PRO A 311 24.62 -20.92 18.42
N LEU A 312 24.94 -21.71 19.44
CA LEU A 312 25.43 -21.26 20.73
C LEU A 312 26.54 -22.18 21.23
N SER A 313 27.51 -21.60 21.93
CA SER A 313 28.50 -22.33 22.71
C SER A 313 28.76 -21.60 24.01
N ILE A 314 28.87 -22.34 25.10
CA ILE A 314 29.23 -21.83 26.43
C ILE A 314 30.65 -22.28 26.73
N ASP A 315 31.50 -21.33 27.09
CA ASP A 315 32.90 -21.56 27.42
C ASP A 315 33.17 -21.15 28.87
N LEU A 316 33.43 -22.13 29.73
CA LEU A 316 33.53 -21.89 31.18
C LEU A 316 34.58 -22.76 31.85
N THR A 317 34.97 -22.35 33.05
CA THR A 317 35.81 -23.11 33.97
C THR A 317 35.04 -23.41 35.25
N VAL A 318 35.06 -24.68 35.66
CA VAL A 318 34.56 -25.14 36.94
C VAL A 318 35.73 -25.28 37.91
N THR A 319 35.66 -24.58 39.04
CA THR A 319 36.68 -24.58 40.11
C THR A 319 36.25 -25.36 41.34
#